data_AF-A0A965UU73-F1
#
_entry.id   AF-A0A965UU73-F1
#
_cell.length_a   1.000
_cell.length_b   1.000
_cell.length_c   1.000
_cell.angle_alpha   90.00
_cell.angle_beta   90.00
_cell.angle_gamma   90.00
#
_symmetry.space_group_name_H-M   'P 1'
#
loop_
_entity.id
_entity.type
_entity.pdbx_description
1 polymer ?
#
loop_
_entity_poly.entity_id
_entity_poly.type
_entity_poly.pdbx_seq_one_letter_code
_entity_poly.pdbx_strand_id
1 'polypeptide(L)'
;MVMALAFCGVVAQADEYVINARRVTISSAQQDAETMARTGILRHCGTAGGRREGIGFSSSSPDAAVRNCCYYGRYRIVEKAVARGPRGWFAVIRYE
;
A
#
# COMPACT_ATOMS: atom_id res chain seq x y z
N MET A 1 22.27 -30.85 -62.04
CA MET A 1 21.45 -31.15 -60.85
C MET A 1 21.41 -29.88 -60.01
N VAL A 2 20.36 -29.07 -60.13
CA VAL A 2 20.26 -27.76 -59.46
C VAL A 2 19.56 -27.99 -58.12
N MET A 3 20.27 -27.76 -57.02
CA MET A 3 19.78 -27.98 -55.66
C MET A 3 19.10 -26.69 -55.17
N ALA A 4 17.77 -26.72 -55.05
CA ALA A 4 16.99 -25.61 -54.55
C ALA A 4 17.10 -25.54 -53.02
N LEU A 5 17.73 -24.49 -52.50
CA LEU A 5 17.71 -24.17 -51.06
C LEU A 5 16.35 -23.56 -50.70
N ALA A 6 15.54 -24.33 -49.97
CA ALA A 6 14.31 -23.83 -49.36
C ALA A 6 14.65 -22.93 -48.16
N PHE A 7 14.47 -21.62 -48.31
CA PHE A 7 14.51 -20.67 -47.21
C PHE A 7 13.22 -20.82 -46.36
N CYS A 8 13.33 -21.49 -45.23
CA CYS A 8 12.27 -21.51 -44.22
C CYS A 8 12.28 -20.17 -43.47
N GLY A 9 11.40 -19.25 -43.86
CA GLY A 9 11.19 -17.98 -43.16
C GLY A 9 10.49 -18.23 -41.82
N VAL A 10 11.20 -18.08 -40.71
CA VAL A 10 10.59 -18.05 -39.38
C VAL A 10 10.03 -16.65 -39.15
N VAL A 11 8.71 -16.51 -39.07
CA VAL A 11 8.07 -15.25 -38.68
C VAL A 11 8.14 -15.12 -37.15
N ALA A 12 8.85 -14.11 -36.66
CA ALA A 12 8.81 -13.73 -35.25
C ALA A 12 7.45 -13.12 -34.94
N GLN A 13 6.64 -13.79 -34.12
CA GLN A 13 5.42 -13.22 -33.56
C GLN A 13 5.84 -12.28 -32.42
N ALA A 14 5.58 -10.97 -32.58
CA ALA A 14 5.75 -10.02 -31.49
C ALA A 14 4.59 -10.22 -30.50
N ASP A 15 4.91 -10.61 -29.28
CA ASP A 15 3.94 -10.75 -28.19
C ASP A 15 3.61 -9.34 -27.67
N GLU A 16 2.41 -8.85 -27.98
CA GLU A 16 1.95 -7.52 -27.56
C GLU A 16 1.63 -7.54 -26.06
N TYR A 17 2.55 -7.05 -25.23
CA TYR A 17 2.30 -6.92 -23.79
C TYR A 17 1.43 -5.68 -23.50
N VAL A 18 0.13 -5.91 -23.33
CA VAL A 18 -0.82 -4.86 -22.94
C VAL A 18 -0.59 -4.47 -21.47
N ILE A 19 0.08 -3.34 -21.23
CA ILE A 19 0.18 -2.76 -19.89
C ILE A 19 -1.15 -2.11 -19.51
N ASN A 20 -1.97 -2.86 -18.76
CA ASN A 20 -3.19 -2.32 -18.15
C ASN A 20 -2.82 -1.45 -16.94
N ALA A 21 -2.59 -0.16 -17.17
CA ALA A 21 -2.39 0.83 -16.11
C ALA A 21 -3.70 1.03 -15.32
N ARG A 22 -3.87 0.30 -14.22
CA ARG A 22 -4.99 0.52 -13.29
C ARG A 22 -4.74 1.81 -12.50
N ARG A 23 -5.67 2.76 -12.54
CA ARG A 23 -5.68 3.92 -11.63
C ARG A 23 -5.87 3.42 -10.19
N VAL A 24 -4.86 3.59 -9.36
CA VAL A 24 -4.90 3.28 -7.93
C VAL A 24 -5.25 4.54 -7.16
N THR A 25 -6.38 4.54 -6.45
CA THR A 25 -6.71 5.59 -5.50
C THR A 25 -5.89 5.38 -4.23
N ILE A 26 -5.08 6.38 -3.87
CA ILE A 26 -4.28 6.37 -2.65
C ILE A 26 -5.10 7.02 -1.54
N SER A 27 -5.33 6.30 -0.44
CA SER A 27 -5.99 6.84 0.75
C SER A 27 -4.98 7.58 1.63
N SER A 28 -5.44 8.64 2.30
CA SER A 28 -4.64 9.32 3.31
C SER A 28 -4.56 8.50 4.60
N ALA A 29 -3.52 8.72 5.39
CA ALA A 29 -3.40 8.11 6.72
C ALA A 29 -4.62 8.44 7.61
N GLN A 30 -5.17 9.66 7.46
CA GLN A 30 -6.35 10.09 8.21
C GLN A 30 -7.61 9.33 7.82
N GLN A 31 -7.87 9.15 6.52
CA GLN A 31 -9.02 8.35 6.06
C GLN A 31 -8.96 6.91 6.58
N ASP A 32 -7.76 6.33 6.61
CA ASP A 32 -7.57 4.97 7.09
C ASP A 32 -7.73 4.88 8.61
N ALA A 33 -7.19 5.85 9.37
CA ALA A 33 -7.37 5.94 10.82
C ALA A 33 -8.86 6.08 11.18
N GLU A 34 -9.61 6.93 10.48
CA GLU A 34 -11.05 7.11 10.67
C GLU A 34 -11.86 5.86 10.31
N THR A 35 -11.47 5.17 9.24
CA THR A 35 -12.08 3.90 8.86
C THR A 35 -11.89 2.85 9.96
N MET A 36 -10.68 2.74 10.52
CA MET A 36 -10.41 1.84 11.65
C MET A 36 -11.13 2.26 12.92
N ALA A 37 -11.20 3.55 13.22
CA ALA A 37 -11.93 4.06 14.38
C ALA A 37 -13.43 3.77 14.30
N ARG A 38 -14.02 3.87 13.10
CA ARG A 38 -15.43 3.60 12.83
C ARG A 38 -15.76 2.11 12.88
N THR A 39 -14.90 1.27 12.31
CA THR A 39 -15.11 -0.19 12.21
C THR A 39 -14.65 -0.94 13.45
N GLY A 40 -13.72 -0.36 14.22
CA GLY A 40 -13.05 -1.02 15.34
C GLY A 40 -12.09 -2.13 14.93
N ILE A 41 -11.74 -2.23 13.64
CA ILE A 41 -10.87 -3.26 13.06
C ILE A 41 -9.54 -2.63 12.69
N LEU A 42 -8.43 -3.18 13.19
CA LEU A 42 -7.09 -2.83 12.74
C LEU A 42 -6.78 -3.64 11.49
N ARG A 43 -6.52 -2.96 10.37
CA ARG A 43 -6.16 -3.62 9.11
C ARG A 43 -5.21 -2.78 8.30
N HIS A 44 -4.24 -3.44 7.67
CA HIS A 44 -3.45 -2.81 6.63
C HIS A 44 -4.37 -2.43 5.45
N CYS A 45 -4.37 -1.16 5.05
CA CYS A 45 -5.26 -0.68 3.99
C CYS A 45 -4.72 -1.01 2.60
N GLY A 46 -3.41 -1.22 2.46
CA GLY A 46 -2.77 -1.64 1.19
C GLY A 46 -2.77 -0.57 0.10
N THR A 47 -3.38 0.59 0.35
CA THR A 47 -3.57 1.71 -0.57
C THR A 47 -2.60 2.87 -0.31
N ALA A 48 -1.48 2.61 0.37
CA ALA A 48 -0.46 3.59 0.75
C ALA A 48 0.37 4.18 -0.43
N GLY A 49 0.00 3.86 -1.68
CA GLY A 49 0.77 4.26 -2.86
C GLY A 49 2.19 3.65 -2.88
N GLY A 50 2.33 2.39 -2.47
CA GLY A 50 3.61 1.68 -2.40
C GLY A 50 4.44 1.95 -1.15
N ARG A 51 3.98 2.84 -0.26
CA ARG A 51 4.66 3.16 1.00
C ARG A 51 4.43 2.11 2.08
N ARG A 52 5.35 2.04 3.03
CA ARG A 52 5.18 1.20 4.22
C ARG A 52 4.15 1.82 5.15
N GLU A 53 3.37 0.96 5.80
CA GLU A 53 2.29 1.35 6.70
C GLU A 53 2.56 0.83 8.11
N GLY A 54 2.49 1.71 9.10
CA GLY A 54 2.41 1.35 10.51
C GLY A 54 1.02 1.61 11.04
N ILE A 55 0.44 0.63 11.73
CA ILE A 55 -0.85 0.75 12.40
C ILE A 55 -0.64 0.56 13.88
N GLY A 56 -1.25 1.42 14.69
CA GLY A 56 -1.15 1.37 16.13
C GLY A 56 -2.51 1.58 16.78
N PHE A 57 -2.66 1.04 17.98
CA PHE A 57 -3.84 1.24 18.81
C PHE A 57 -3.46 1.45 20.27
N SER A 58 -4.20 2.29 20.97
CA SER A 58 -4.11 2.43 22.42
C SER A 58 -5.44 2.90 23.01
N SER A 59 -5.85 2.31 24.13
CA SER A 59 -6.99 2.84 24.91
C SER A 59 -6.62 4.09 25.73
N SER A 60 -5.33 4.28 26.03
CA SER A 60 -4.85 5.29 26.98
C SER A 60 -4.72 6.69 26.37
N SER A 61 -4.02 6.84 25.23
CA SER A 61 -3.75 8.16 24.64
C SER A 61 -3.45 8.10 23.14
N PRO A 62 -3.63 9.20 22.39
CA PRO A 62 -3.30 9.25 20.96
C PRO A 62 -1.81 9.02 20.71
N ASP A 63 -0.94 9.59 21.56
CA ASP A 63 0.50 9.42 21.46
C ASP A 63 0.95 7.98 21.72
N ALA A 64 0.28 7.27 22.63
CA ALA A 64 0.55 5.86 22.85
C ALA A 64 0.16 5.03 21.61
N ALA A 65 -0.96 5.35 20.95
CA ALA A 65 -1.35 4.67 19.71
C ALA A 65 -0.30 4.89 18.60
N VAL A 66 0.21 6.11 18.46
CA VAL A 66 1.29 6.44 17.51
C VAL A 66 2.57 5.66 17.80
N ARG A 67 3.00 5.61 19.06
CA ARG A 67 4.20 4.87 19.47
C ARG A 67 4.06 3.36 19.30
N ASN A 68 2.83 2.85 19.30
CA ASN A 68 2.52 1.44 19.05
C ASN A 68 2.50 1.09 17.55
N CYS A 69 2.63 2.05 16.64
CA CYS A 69 2.66 1.77 15.19
C CYS A 69 3.87 0.91 14.82
N CYS A 70 3.66 -0.04 13.90
CA CYS A 70 4.76 -0.81 13.31
C CYS A 70 5.85 0.13 12.78
N TYR A 71 7.12 -0.20 13.03
CA TYR A 71 8.30 0.56 12.60
C TYR A 71 8.45 1.97 13.17
N TYR A 72 7.69 2.34 14.20
CA TYR A 72 7.85 3.63 14.85
C TYR A 72 9.31 3.85 15.28
N GLY A 73 9.88 4.99 14.88
CA GLY A 73 11.29 5.34 15.13
C GLY A 73 12.32 4.66 14.22
N ARG A 74 11.92 3.81 13.26
CA ARG A 74 12.85 3.11 12.35
C ARG A 74 13.00 3.74 10.97
N TYR A 75 11.92 4.32 10.44
CA TYR A 75 11.89 4.94 9.11
C TYR A 75 11.38 6.37 9.20
N ARG A 76 11.69 7.19 8.18
CA ARG A 76 11.17 8.56 8.10
C ARG A 76 9.66 8.54 7.95
N ILE A 77 8.99 9.32 8.79
CA ILE A 77 7.54 9.51 8.74
C ILE A 77 7.24 10.47 7.58
N VAL A 78 6.41 10.01 6.64
CA VAL A 78 5.88 10.81 5.53
C VAL A 78 4.53 11.41 5.91
N GLU A 79 3.69 10.61 6.55
CA GLU A 79 2.35 11.03 6.98
C GLU A 79 2.01 10.32 8.29
N LYS A 80 1.28 10.99 9.18
CA LYS A 80 0.81 10.41 10.44
C LYS A 80 -0.58 10.95 10.73
N ALA A 81 -1.46 10.06 11.17
CA ALA A 81 -2.80 10.40 11.57
C ALA A 81 -3.25 9.56 12.76
N VAL A 82 -4.19 10.12 13.53
CA VAL A 82 -4.83 9.43 14.66
C VAL A 82 -6.31 9.77 14.66
N ALA A 83 -7.16 8.77 14.89
CA ALA A 83 -8.59 8.95 15.07
C ALA A 83 -9.07 8.30 16.37
N ARG A 84 -10.05 8.92 17.03
CA ARG A 84 -10.71 8.36 18.22
C ARG A 84 -11.89 7.49 17.78
N GLY A 85 -11.89 6.24 18.22
CA GLY A 85 -13.04 5.34 18.12
C GLY A 85 -13.58 4.96 19.50
N PRO A 86 -14.69 4.19 19.58
CA PRO A 86 -15.30 3.81 20.84
C PRO A 86 -14.38 3.00 21.76
N ARG A 87 -13.44 2.25 21.17
CA ARG A 87 -12.51 1.37 21.90
C ARG A 87 -11.21 2.06 22.32
N GLY A 88 -10.88 3.21 21.74
CA GLY A 88 -9.57 3.82 21.92
C GLY A 88 -9.14 4.68 20.74
N TRP A 89 -7.84 4.92 20.67
CA TRP A 89 -7.17 5.69 19.63
C TRP A 89 -6.56 4.75 18.59
N PHE A 90 -6.81 5.04 17.32
CA PHE A 90 -6.32 4.30 16.16
C PHE A 90 -5.36 5.20 15.40
N ALA A 91 -4.12 4.75 15.22
CA ALA A 91 -3.06 5.52 14.59
C ALA A 91 -2.60 4.85 13.30
N VAL A 92 -2.30 5.67 12.29
CA VAL A 92 -1.72 5.26 11.02
C VAL A 92 -0.51 6.13 10.72
N ILE A 93 0.59 5.49 10.33
CA ILE A 93 1.80 6.15 9.87
C ILE A 93 2.17 5.62 8.48
N ARG A 94 2.44 6.53 7.55
CA ARG A 94 3.09 6.25 6.27
C ARG A 94 4.58 6.53 6.42
N TYR A 95 5.39 5.55 6.07
CA TYR A 95 6.84 5.71 6.00
C TYR A 95 7.32 5.73 4.55
N GLU A 96 8.56 6.18 4.35
CA GLU A 96 9.27 5.96 3.09
C GLU A 96 9.42 4.47 2.73
#